data_AF-A0A2W4TUY8-F1
#
_entry.id   AF-A0A2W4TUY8-F1
#
_cell.length_a   1.000
_cell.length_b   1.000
_cell.length_c   1.000
_cell.angle_alpha   90.00
_cell.angle_beta   90.00
_cell.angle_gamma   90.00
#
_symmetry.space_group_name_H-M   'P 1'
#
loop_
_entity.id
_entity.type
_entity.pdbx_description
1 polymer ?
#
loop_
_entity_poly.entity_id
_entity_poly.type
_entity_poly.pdbx_seq_one_letter_code
_entity_poly.pdbx_strand_id
1 'polypeptide(L)'
;MDNNEWKALVEQKLTDNRWREILLLLPGLMAGKTGADSLLLAIEKQANDFIIMPKLKSLVRWAELSTADSKNKSKPSAKRVGAIFFARTIALDLDRDLFLGRDFDFDDSEIVFGIEIEVEVDLARALDFDLDLDFDFDLDLDRLFEHSEIFNNVDFSKLVKSLESLQEEQPSSNATRIEQETFVQKIYDLWFSTLGIEAEAITLTQEESDALDNYFYACELMIRCKEGAERVSPEVWAGIESRILTVPKESEAIAD
;
A
#
# COMPACT_ATOMS: atom_id res chain seq x y z
N MET A 1 -0.03 -27.19 22.25
CA MET A 1 -1.39 -27.04 21.74
C MET A 1 -1.40 -27.74 20.38
N ASP A 2 -1.82 -29.01 20.31
CA ASP A 2 -1.78 -29.83 19.09
C ASP A 2 -3.16 -29.86 18.44
N ASN A 3 -3.73 -28.68 18.24
CA ASN A 3 -5.03 -28.55 17.61
C ASN A 3 -4.93 -27.50 16.50
N ASN A 4 -5.13 -27.93 15.26
CA ASN A 4 -5.14 -27.08 14.07
C ASN A 4 -6.30 -26.04 14.06
N GLU A 5 -7.01 -25.86 15.17
CA GLU A 5 -8.08 -24.88 15.35
C GLU A 5 -7.62 -23.44 15.09
N TRP A 6 -6.33 -23.14 15.31
CA TRP A 6 -5.75 -21.84 14.97
C TRP A 6 -5.82 -21.53 13.48
N LYS A 7 -5.84 -22.55 12.59
CA LYS A 7 -6.00 -22.32 11.13
C LYS A 7 -7.38 -21.79 10.80
N ALA A 8 -8.41 -22.42 11.36
CA ALA A 8 -9.79 -21.94 11.22
C ALA A 8 -9.96 -20.55 11.82
N LEU A 9 -9.21 -20.24 12.90
CA LEU A 9 -9.20 -18.90 13.47
C LEU A 9 -8.61 -17.86 12.49
N VAL A 10 -7.47 -18.15 11.86
CA VAL A 10 -6.90 -17.28 10.82
C VAL A 10 -7.89 -17.12 9.66
N GLU A 11 -8.39 -18.23 9.10
CA GLU A 11 -9.30 -18.20 7.94
C GLU A 11 -10.58 -17.39 8.20
N GLN A 12 -11.13 -17.44 9.41
CA GLN A 12 -12.43 -16.82 9.72
C GLN A 12 -12.34 -15.45 10.37
N LYS A 13 -11.22 -15.14 11.04
CA LYS A 13 -11.11 -13.98 11.94
C LYS A 13 -9.92 -13.07 11.65
N LEU A 14 -9.17 -13.30 10.58
CA LEU A 14 -7.98 -12.51 10.26
C LEU A 14 -8.26 -11.01 10.35
N THR A 15 -9.30 -10.52 9.68
CA THR A 15 -9.64 -9.08 9.60
C THR A 15 -10.64 -8.62 10.67
N ASP A 16 -10.99 -9.47 11.63
CA ASP A 16 -11.86 -9.08 12.76
C ASP A 16 -11.01 -8.50 13.88
N ASN A 17 -11.01 -7.16 14.01
CA ASN A 17 -10.20 -6.43 15.01
C ASN A 17 -10.36 -6.94 16.45
N ARG A 18 -11.51 -7.55 16.79
CA ARG A 18 -11.74 -8.13 18.13
C ARG A 18 -10.86 -9.34 18.42
N TRP A 19 -10.35 -9.98 17.37
CA TRP A 19 -9.48 -11.16 17.45
C TRP A 19 -8.00 -10.83 17.31
N ARG A 20 -7.65 -9.57 17.03
CA ARG A 20 -6.26 -9.13 16.83
C ARG A 20 -5.34 -9.60 17.95
N GLU A 21 -5.68 -9.26 19.19
CA GLU A 21 -4.87 -9.63 20.37
C GLU A 21 -4.76 -11.15 20.55
N ILE A 22 -5.81 -11.90 20.21
CA ILE A 22 -5.79 -13.36 20.29
C ILE A 22 -4.82 -13.93 19.25
N LEU A 23 -4.88 -13.42 18.01
CA LEU A 23 -3.99 -13.80 16.92
C LEU A 23 -2.52 -13.49 17.27
N LEU A 24 -2.26 -12.33 17.90
CA LEU A 24 -0.92 -11.93 18.35
C LEU A 24 -0.33 -12.81 19.46
N LEU A 25 -1.18 -13.46 20.26
CA LEU A 25 -0.74 -14.40 21.30
C LEU A 25 -0.42 -15.79 20.76
N LEU A 26 -0.98 -16.17 19.59
CA LEU A 26 -0.79 -17.51 19.02
C LEU A 26 0.69 -17.90 18.85
N PRO A 27 1.59 -17.06 18.29
CA PRO A 27 2.98 -17.46 18.06
C PRO A 27 3.70 -17.92 19.34
N GLY A 28 3.44 -17.28 20.48
CA GLY A 28 4.01 -17.65 21.78
C GLY A 28 3.43 -18.92 22.39
N LEU A 29 2.25 -19.36 21.94
CA LEU A 29 1.57 -20.57 22.41
C LEU A 29 1.88 -21.80 21.51
N MET A 30 2.43 -21.56 20.33
CA MET A 30 2.76 -22.60 19.36
C MET A 30 4.06 -23.31 19.74
N ALA A 31 3.91 -24.44 20.43
CA ALA A 31 5.03 -25.29 20.79
C ALA A 31 5.69 -25.92 19.55
N GLY A 32 7.03 -25.93 19.53
CA GLY A 32 7.81 -26.65 18.53
C GLY A 32 8.47 -25.75 17.49
N LYS A 33 9.41 -26.33 16.76
CA LYS A 33 10.34 -25.60 15.89
C LYS A 33 9.68 -24.85 14.73
N THR A 34 8.50 -25.25 14.26
CA THR A 34 7.86 -24.76 13.03
C THR A 34 6.45 -24.21 13.27
N GLY A 35 6.06 -24.01 14.54
CA GLY A 35 4.72 -23.57 14.91
C GLY A 35 4.43 -22.18 14.36
N ALA A 36 5.24 -21.20 14.75
CA ALA A 36 5.14 -19.83 14.23
C ALA A 36 5.29 -19.78 12.70
N ASP A 37 6.21 -20.53 12.10
CA ASP A 37 6.37 -20.60 10.64
C ASP A 37 5.04 -20.98 9.95
N SER A 38 4.33 -21.98 10.49
CA SER A 38 3.05 -22.44 9.95
C SER A 38 1.96 -21.37 10.06
N LEU A 39 1.94 -20.61 11.17
CA LEU A 39 1.01 -19.50 11.37
C LEU A 39 1.25 -18.38 10.36
N LEU A 40 2.51 -17.95 10.20
CA LEU A 40 2.86 -16.88 9.26
C LEU A 40 2.51 -17.26 7.82
N LEU A 41 2.80 -18.49 7.41
CA LEU A 41 2.41 -18.99 6.08
C LEU A 41 0.89 -19.05 5.88
N ALA A 42 0.11 -19.32 6.94
CA ALA A 42 -1.35 -19.30 6.84
C ALA A 42 -1.90 -17.88 6.70
N ILE A 43 -1.33 -16.92 7.45
CA ILE A 43 -1.69 -15.50 7.33
C ILE A 43 -1.33 -14.99 5.93
N GLU A 44 -0.13 -15.29 5.43
CA GLU A 44 0.30 -14.94 4.06
C GLU A 44 -0.67 -15.48 3.02
N LYS A 45 -1.04 -16.76 3.13
CA LYS A 45 -1.97 -17.40 2.19
C LYS A 45 -3.31 -16.68 2.17
N GLN A 46 -3.89 -16.40 3.35
CA GLN A 46 -5.16 -15.71 3.46
C GLN A 46 -5.07 -14.25 2.99
N ALA A 47 -3.95 -13.58 3.26
CA ALA A 47 -3.71 -12.21 2.78
C ALA A 47 -3.77 -12.15 1.25
N ASN A 48 -3.16 -13.12 0.56
CA ASN A 48 -3.14 -13.15 -0.90
C ASN A 48 -4.54 -13.22 -1.55
N ASP A 49 -5.57 -13.69 -0.83
CA ASP A 49 -6.95 -13.67 -1.32
C ASP A 49 -7.50 -12.24 -1.45
N PHE A 50 -6.97 -11.27 -0.69
CA PHE A 50 -7.40 -9.87 -0.75
C PHE A 50 -6.87 -9.14 -1.99
N ILE A 51 -5.74 -9.55 -2.57
CA ILE A 51 -5.15 -8.93 -3.76
C ILE A 51 -5.50 -9.67 -5.05
N ILE A 52 -6.59 -10.45 -5.06
CA ILE A 52 -7.00 -11.25 -6.22
C ILE A 52 -7.68 -10.43 -7.33
N MET A 53 -8.26 -9.28 -6.96
CA MET A 53 -9.03 -8.44 -7.89
C MET A 53 -8.13 -7.90 -9.01
N PRO A 54 -8.60 -7.83 -10.28
CA PRO A 54 -7.77 -7.45 -11.42
C PRO A 54 -7.04 -6.11 -11.23
N LYS A 55 -7.71 -5.08 -10.71
CA LYS A 55 -7.08 -3.77 -10.46
C LYS A 55 -5.99 -3.84 -9.40
N LEU A 56 -6.24 -4.54 -8.29
CA LEU A 56 -5.23 -4.73 -7.24
C LEU A 56 -4.01 -5.50 -7.76
N LYS A 57 -4.21 -6.52 -8.61
CA LYS A 57 -3.11 -7.20 -9.30
C LYS A 57 -2.32 -6.26 -10.21
N SER A 58 -3.00 -5.40 -10.97
CA SER A 58 -2.34 -4.39 -11.81
C SER A 58 -1.55 -3.39 -10.98
N LEU A 59 -2.10 -2.91 -9.86
CA LEU A 59 -1.43 -2.01 -8.93
C LEU A 59 -0.18 -2.65 -8.31
N VAL A 60 -0.31 -3.89 -7.82
CA VAL A 60 0.82 -4.67 -7.26
C VAL A 60 1.90 -4.90 -8.31
N ARG A 61 1.53 -5.28 -9.53
CA ARG A 61 2.47 -5.48 -10.64
C ARG A 61 3.17 -4.18 -11.03
N TRP A 62 2.45 -3.08 -11.09
CA TRP A 62 3.05 -1.77 -11.33
C TRP A 62 4.07 -1.45 -10.24
N ALA A 63 3.73 -1.62 -8.96
CA ALA A 63 4.64 -1.34 -7.85
C ALA A 63 5.91 -2.22 -7.91
N GLU A 64 5.77 -3.49 -8.28
CA GLU A 64 6.90 -4.39 -8.50
C GLU A 64 7.81 -3.89 -9.62
N LEU A 65 7.26 -3.49 -10.76
CA LEU A 65 8.02 -3.03 -11.92
C LEU A 65 8.63 -1.63 -11.72
N SER A 66 7.91 -0.72 -11.07
CA SER A 66 8.32 0.66 -10.88
C SER A 66 9.46 0.79 -9.85
N THR A 67 9.54 -0.16 -8.93
CA THR A 67 10.57 -0.22 -7.87
C THR A 67 11.68 -1.24 -8.12
N ALA A 68 11.54 -2.06 -9.17
CA ALA A 68 12.56 -3.03 -9.57
C ALA A 68 13.90 -2.33 -9.85
N ASP A 69 14.98 -2.89 -9.31
CA ASP A 69 16.36 -2.38 -9.46
C ASP A 69 16.58 -0.92 -9.01
N SER A 70 15.66 -0.36 -8.21
CA SER A 70 15.82 1.00 -7.69
C SER A 70 17.02 1.12 -6.75
N LYS A 71 17.66 2.29 -6.73
CA LYS A 71 18.91 2.54 -6.00
C LYS A 71 18.73 2.55 -4.49
N ASN A 72 17.50 2.73 -4.01
CA ASN A 72 17.17 2.69 -2.59
C ASN A 72 17.59 1.33 -1.98
N LYS A 73 18.11 1.36 -0.75
CA LYS A 73 18.68 0.17 -0.08
C LYS A 73 17.66 -0.66 0.69
N SER A 74 16.43 -0.17 0.85
CA SER A 74 15.35 -0.86 1.52
C SER A 74 15.00 -2.16 0.80
N LYS A 75 14.36 -3.07 1.54
CA LYS A 75 13.93 -4.36 0.99
C LYS A 75 12.91 -4.19 -0.14
N PRO A 76 12.85 -5.11 -1.11
CA PRO A 76 11.90 -5.03 -2.22
C PRO A 76 10.43 -4.90 -1.78
N SER A 77 10.02 -5.58 -0.70
CA SER A 77 8.68 -5.47 -0.12
C SER A 77 8.37 -4.04 0.33
N ALA A 78 9.26 -3.43 1.10
CA ALA A 78 9.11 -2.07 1.60
C ALA A 78 8.98 -1.04 0.46
N LYS A 79 9.78 -1.20 -0.61
CA LYS A 79 9.68 -0.34 -1.79
C LYS A 79 8.32 -0.44 -2.47
N ARG A 80 7.80 -1.67 -2.64
CA ARG A 80 6.47 -1.91 -3.24
C ARG A 80 5.36 -1.30 -2.40
N VAL A 81 5.43 -1.46 -1.07
CA VAL A 81 4.50 -0.81 -0.14
C VAL A 81 4.54 0.71 -0.35
N GLY A 82 5.72 1.32 -0.25
CA GLY A 82 5.89 2.77 -0.41
C GLY A 82 5.39 3.28 -1.76
N ALA A 83 5.61 2.55 -2.86
CA ALA A 83 5.09 2.92 -4.18
C ALA A 83 3.56 2.91 -4.24
N ILE A 84 2.91 1.90 -3.66
CA ILE A 84 1.44 1.81 -3.61
C ILE A 84 0.85 2.95 -2.76
N PHE A 85 1.41 3.19 -1.57
CA PHE A 85 0.98 4.29 -0.71
C PHE A 85 1.11 5.63 -1.42
N PHE A 86 2.30 5.91 -1.98
CA PHE A 86 2.55 7.13 -2.75
C PHE A 86 1.52 7.35 -3.87
N ALA A 87 1.24 6.32 -4.66
CA ALA A 87 0.26 6.39 -5.74
C ALA A 87 -1.18 6.63 -5.24
N ARG A 88 -1.58 5.93 -4.17
CA ARG A 88 -2.91 6.02 -3.57
C ARG A 88 -3.17 7.40 -2.97
N THR A 89 -2.20 7.91 -2.23
CA THR A 89 -2.30 9.22 -1.60
C THR A 89 -2.49 10.31 -2.64
N ILE A 90 -1.66 10.34 -3.69
CA ILE A 90 -1.82 11.33 -4.78
C ILE A 90 -3.20 11.23 -5.43
N ALA A 91 -3.70 10.01 -5.66
CA ALA A 91 -5.01 9.86 -6.30
C ALA A 91 -6.16 10.31 -5.40
N LEU A 92 -6.10 10.05 -4.10
CA LEU A 92 -7.11 10.48 -3.13
C LEU A 92 -7.14 12.00 -2.96
N ASP A 93 -5.97 12.65 -2.89
CA ASP A 93 -5.89 14.10 -2.75
C ASP A 93 -6.47 14.81 -3.98
N LEU A 94 -6.09 14.35 -5.17
CA LEU A 94 -6.60 14.92 -6.42
C LEU A 94 -8.11 14.65 -6.60
N ASP A 95 -8.64 13.52 -6.07
CA ASP A 95 -10.07 13.21 -6.10
C ASP A 95 -10.80 14.14 -5.12
N ARG A 96 -10.25 14.35 -3.92
CA ARG A 96 -10.77 15.29 -2.92
C ARG A 96 -10.90 16.70 -3.51
N ASP A 97 -9.92 17.18 -4.26
CA ASP A 97 -9.98 18.48 -4.93
C ASP A 97 -11.08 18.57 -5.99
N LEU A 98 -11.30 17.51 -6.77
CA LEU A 98 -12.43 17.42 -7.70
C LEU A 98 -13.78 17.41 -6.97
N PHE A 99 -13.84 16.81 -5.78
CA PHE A 99 -15.04 16.68 -4.97
C PHE A 99 -15.35 17.93 -4.13
N LEU A 100 -14.38 18.61 -3.52
CA LEU A 100 -14.56 19.86 -2.76
C LEU A 100 -14.93 21.06 -3.65
N GLY A 101 -14.70 20.97 -4.97
CA GLY A 101 -15.31 21.85 -5.96
C GLY A 101 -16.83 21.64 -6.16
N ARG A 102 -17.42 20.65 -5.48
CA ARG A 102 -18.88 20.43 -5.36
C ARG A 102 -19.27 20.65 -3.90
N ASP A 103 -19.94 21.77 -3.61
CA ASP A 103 -20.55 22.06 -2.30
C ASP A 103 -21.26 20.81 -1.72
N PHE A 104 -20.68 20.14 -0.72
CA PHE A 104 -21.38 19.29 0.25
C PHE A 104 -20.51 19.00 1.48
N ASP A 105 -21.08 19.23 2.66
CA ASP A 105 -20.60 18.72 3.95
C ASP A 105 -20.48 17.19 3.90
N PHE A 106 -19.27 16.67 3.82
CA PHE A 106 -19.00 15.29 4.19
C PHE A 106 -18.30 15.30 5.55
N ASP A 107 -18.97 14.66 6.51
CA ASP A 107 -18.52 14.39 7.86
C ASP A 107 -17.10 13.81 7.79
N ASP A 108 -16.15 14.46 8.48
CA ASP A 108 -14.77 14.02 8.66
C ASP A 108 -14.76 12.55 9.11
N SER A 109 -14.53 11.64 8.16
CA SER A 109 -13.92 10.37 8.48
C SER A 109 -12.46 10.51 8.07
N GLU A 110 -11.70 11.14 8.96
CA GLU A 110 -10.28 10.91 9.16
C GLU A 110 -9.94 9.45 8.78
N ILE A 111 -9.35 9.25 7.60
CA ILE A 111 -8.54 8.06 7.36
C ILE A 111 -7.14 8.43 7.85
N VAL A 112 -7.03 8.56 9.17
CA VAL A 112 -5.76 8.65 9.89
C VAL A 112 -5.17 7.24 9.87
N PHE A 113 -4.14 7.02 9.07
CA PHE A 113 -3.30 5.82 9.16
C PHE A 113 -2.22 6.06 10.23
N GLY A 114 -2.65 6.46 11.43
CA GLY A 114 -1.78 6.56 12.59
C GLY A 114 -1.59 5.18 13.20
N ILE A 115 -0.57 4.45 12.76
CA ILE A 115 -0.19 3.18 13.39
C ILE A 115 1.27 3.27 13.85
N GLU A 116 1.56 3.91 14.98
CA GLU A 116 2.90 3.91 15.58
C GLU A 116 3.43 2.46 15.77
N ILE A 117 4.46 2.07 15.01
CA ILE A 117 5.07 0.73 15.08
C ILE A 117 6.61 0.77 15.11
N GLU A 118 7.23 0.38 16.23
CA GLU A 118 8.65 -0.03 16.28
C GLU A 118 8.80 -1.53 15.91
N VAL A 119 9.05 -1.83 14.63
CA VAL A 119 9.31 -3.19 14.09
C VAL A 119 10.23 -3.09 12.87
N GLU A 120 10.91 -4.18 12.46
CA GLU A 120 11.83 -4.32 11.30
C GLU A 120 11.74 -3.17 10.30
N VAL A 121 12.71 -2.27 10.43
CA VAL A 121 12.54 -0.82 10.28
C VAL A 121 12.01 -0.38 8.92
N ASP A 122 12.34 -1.07 7.83
CA ASP A 122 12.02 -0.61 6.48
C ASP A 122 10.58 -0.92 6.06
N LEU A 123 10.05 -2.11 6.40
CA LEU A 123 8.69 -2.51 6.01
C LEU A 123 7.65 -1.96 6.99
N ALA A 124 7.98 -1.90 8.28
CA ALA A 124 7.13 -1.27 9.28
C ALA A 124 6.96 0.23 9.00
N ARG A 125 8.04 0.96 8.68
CA ARG A 125 7.94 2.36 8.23
C ARG A 125 7.10 2.53 6.98
N ALA A 126 7.25 1.63 6.01
CA ALA A 126 6.46 1.70 4.78
C ALA A 126 4.95 1.52 5.04
N LEU A 127 4.57 0.74 6.07
CA LEU A 127 3.18 0.50 6.47
C LEU A 127 2.64 1.53 7.49
N ASP A 128 3.53 2.20 8.24
CA ASP A 128 3.27 3.30 9.18
C ASP A 128 3.31 4.67 8.46
N PHE A 129 2.98 4.70 7.16
CA PHE A 129 2.98 5.93 6.38
C PHE A 129 1.69 6.71 6.64
N ASP A 130 1.69 7.51 7.71
CA ASP A 130 0.65 8.52 7.96
C ASP A 130 0.94 9.75 7.08
N LEU A 131 0.26 9.83 5.94
CA LEU A 131 0.30 10.99 5.05
C LEU A 131 -0.89 11.88 5.35
N ASP A 132 -0.77 12.61 6.45
CA ASP A 132 -1.66 13.74 6.74
C ASP A 132 -1.34 14.85 5.73
N LEU A 133 -2.18 14.95 4.70
CA LEU A 133 -2.05 15.90 3.60
C LEU A 133 -3.22 16.89 3.66
N ASP A 134 -3.04 17.89 4.53
CA ASP A 134 -3.79 19.13 4.43
C ASP A 134 -3.18 19.97 3.29
N PHE A 135 -3.86 20.00 2.14
CA PHE A 135 -3.42 20.78 0.99
C PHE A 135 -4.12 22.14 0.91
N ASP A 136 -3.46 23.17 1.46
CA ASP A 136 -3.12 24.29 0.58
C ASP A 136 -2.12 23.75 -0.45
N PHE A 137 -2.07 24.30 -1.66
CA PHE A 137 -1.31 23.82 -2.84
C PHE A 137 0.24 23.68 -2.68
N ASP A 138 0.76 23.42 -1.48
CA ASP A 138 2.12 22.99 -1.17
C ASP A 138 2.20 21.47 -1.31
N LEU A 139 2.44 21.00 -2.54
CA LEU A 139 3.01 19.67 -2.75
C LEU A 139 4.26 19.61 -1.90
N ASP A 140 4.29 18.77 -0.86
CA ASP A 140 5.48 18.56 -0.04
C ASP A 140 6.54 17.85 -0.91
N LEU A 141 7.19 18.66 -1.76
CA LEU A 141 8.18 18.26 -2.74
C LEU A 141 9.37 17.61 -2.05
N ASP A 142 9.65 17.98 -0.80
CA ASP A 142 10.72 17.41 0.01
C ASP A 142 10.43 15.92 0.32
N ARG A 143 9.19 15.58 0.67
CA ARG A 143 8.74 14.17 0.80
C ARG A 143 8.76 13.44 -0.53
N LEU A 144 8.39 14.12 -1.62
CA LEU A 144 8.43 13.59 -2.98
C LEU A 144 9.86 13.18 -3.40
N PHE A 145 10.87 13.94 -2.97
CA PHE A 145 12.28 13.63 -3.19
C PHE A 145 12.81 12.53 -2.28
N GLU A 146 12.37 12.45 -1.02
CA GLU A 146 12.72 11.36 -0.10
C GLU A 146 12.34 9.98 -0.68
N HIS A 147 11.24 9.93 -1.43
CA HIS A 147 10.72 8.72 -2.06
C HIS A 147 11.21 8.50 -3.49
N SER A 148 11.85 9.48 -4.13
CA SER A 148 12.29 9.36 -5.52
C SER A 148 13.24 8.19 -5.77
N GLU A 149 14.03 7.79 -4.76
CA GLU A 149 14.95 6.65 -4.86
C GLU A 149 14.25 5.29 -4.84
N ILE A 150 12.98 5.20 -4.41
CA ILE A 150 12.21 3.93 -4.42
C ILE A 150 11.86 3.53 -5.84
N PHE A 151 11.72 4.49 -6.74
CA PHE A 151 11.42 4.29 -8.15
C PHE A 151 12.70 4.21 -8.98
N ASN A 152 12.73 3.32 -9.97
CA ASN A 152 13.88 3.19 -10.87
C ASN A 152 13.72 4.00 -12.16
N ASN A 153 12.48 4.10 -12.66
CA ASN A 153 12.20 4.61 -14.01
C ASN A 153 11.40 5.92 -14.03
N VAL A 154 11.23 6.59 -12.88
CA VAL A 154 10.47 7.84 -12.77
C VAL A 154 11.43 9.04 -12.78
N ASP A 155 11.24 9.94 -13.75
CA ASP A 155 12.00 11.19 -13.84
C ASP A 155 11.29 12.30 -13.06
N PHE A 156 11.51 12.34 -11.75
CA PHE A 156 10.94 13.36 -10.88
C PHE A 156 11.45 14.78 -11.23
N SER A 157 12.64 14.93 -11.82
CA SER A 157 13.11 16.24 -12.25
C SER A 157 12.27 16.79 -13.41
N LYS A 158 11.88 15.93 -14.35
CA LYS A 158 10.98 16.29 -15.43
C LYS A 158 9.56 16.56 -14.91
N LEU A 159 9.12 15.80 -13.92
CA LEU A 159 7.82 15.99 -13.27
C LEU A 159 7.71 17.36 -12.61
N VAL A 160 8.67 17.70 -11.76
CA VAL A 160 8.73 19.00 -11.08
C VAL A 160 8.70 20.15 -12.09
N LYS A 161 9.51 20.09 -13.15
CA LYS A 161 9.49 21.14 -14.20
C LYS A 161 8.14 21.24 -14.91
N SER A 162 7.48 20.12 -15.12
CA SER A 162 6.16 20.09 -15.76
C SER A 162 5.08 20.66 -14.83
N LEU A 163 5.17 20.40 -13.53
CA LEU A 163 4.29 20.97 -12.50
C LEU A 163 4.52 22.48 -12.34
N GLU A 164 5.77 22.93 -12.30
CA GLU A 164 6.13 24.37 -12.30
C GLU A 164 5.54 25.08 -13.53
N SER A 165 5.58 24.43 -14.70
CA SER A 165 4.98 24.98 -15.92
C SER A 165 3.45 25.03 -15.84
N LEU A 166 2.82 23.99 -15.28
CA LEU A 166 1.36 23.96 -15.06
C LEU A 166 0.93 25.01 -14.03
N GLN A 167 1.75 25.34 -13.05
CA GLN A 167 1.45 26.39 -12.06
C GLN A 167 1.20 27.75 -12.73
N GLU A 168 1.87 28.05 -13.85
CA GLU A 168 1.62 29.27 -14.62
C GLU A 168 0.22 29.29 -15.30
N GLU A 169 -0.38 28.11 -15.51
CA GLU A 169 -1.71 27.92 -16.08
C GLU A 169 -2.82 27.81 -15.00
N GLN A 170 -2.48 28.04 -13.73
CA GLN A 170 -3.43 27.90 -12.63
C GLN A 170 -4.67 28.78 -12.86
N PRO A 171 -5.89 28.22 -12.79
CA PRO A 171 -7.12 28.98 -12.91
C PRO A 171 -7.21 30.05 -11.82
N SER A 172 -7.71 31.24 -12.18
CA SER A 172 -7.95 32.30 -11.18
C SER A 172 -8.96 31.85 -10.12
N SER A 173 -8.98 32.51 -8.96
CA SER A 173 -9.99 32.27 -7.92
C SER A 173 -11.45 32.40 -8.41
N ASN A 174 -11.66 33.11 -9.52
CA ASN A 174 -12.97 33.35 -10.13
C ASN A 174 -13.22 32.45 -11.35
N ALA A 175 -12.34 31.48 -11.61
CA ALA A 175 -12.48 30.55 -12.72
C ALA A 175 -13.75 29.72 -12.57
N THR A 176 -14.30 29.33 -13.71
CA THR A 176 -15.44 28.43 -13.73
C THR A 176 -15.03 27.05 -13.24
N ARG A 177 -15.98 26.31 -12.71
CA ARG A 177 -15.76 24.93 -12.26
C ARG A 177 -15.17 24.03 -13.37
N ILE A 178 -15.56 24.23 -14.63
CA ILE A 178 -15.02 23.47 -15.77
C ILE A 178 -13.53 23.76 -15.97
N GLU A 179 -13.10 25.01 -15.80
CA GLU A 179 -11.69 25.40 -15.92
C GLU A 179 -10.87 24.81 -14.76
N GLN A 180 -11.43 24.71 -13.56
CA GLN A 180 -10.82 24.04 -12.42
C GLN A 180 -10.70 22.53 -12.63
N GLU A 181 -11.80 21.85 -13.01
CA GLU A 181 -11.80 20.40 -13.32
C GLU A 181 -10.79 20.07 -14.44
N THR A 182 -10.70 20.92 -15.47
CA THR A 182 -9.74 20.75 -16.56
C THR A 182 -8.30 20.88 -16.08
N PHE A 183 -8.03 21.81 -15.16
CA PHE A 183 -6.71 22.00 -14.59
C PHE A 183 -6.29 20.82 -13.71
N VAL A 184 -7.17 20.34 -12.83
CA VAL A 184 -6.92 19.16 -12.00
C VAL A 184 -6.70 17.92 -12.86
N GLN A 185 -7.47 17.75 -13.94
CA GLN A 185 -7.25 16.65 -14.88
C GLN A 185 -5.86 16.68 -15.54
N LYS A 186 -5.33 17.87 -15.88
CA LYS A 186 -3.96 17.99 -16.41
C LYS A 186 -2.91 17.54 -15.39
N ILE A 187 -3.14 17.83 -14.12
CA ILE A 187 -2.27 17.39 -13.02
C ILE A 187 -2.33 15.87 -12.90
N TYR A 188 -3.54 15.28 -12.91
CA TYR A 188 -3.75 13.84 -12.94
C TYR A 188 -3.00 13.15 -14.08
N ASP A 189 -3.22 13.61 -15.30
CA ASP A 189 -2.61 13.03 -16.50
C ASP A 189 -1.07 13.11 -16.42
N LEU A 190 -0.53 14.21 -15.89
CA LEU A 190 0.91 14.37 -15.71
C LEU A 190 1.47 13.39 -14.68
N TRP A 191 0.83 13.23 -13.51
CA TRP A 191 1.27 12.29 -12.48
C TRP A 191 1.24 10.85 -12.97
N PHE A 192 0.10 10.40 -13.48
CA PHE A 192 -0.07 9.01 -13.91
C PHE A 192 0.81 8.66 -15.11
N SER A 193 0.95 9.57 -16.07
CA SER A 193 1.87 9.36 -17.20
C SER A 193 3.34 9.31 -16.76
N THR A 194 3.72 10.08 -15.74
CA THR A 194 5.09 10.08 -15.22
C THR A 194 5.40 8.83 -14.39
N LEU A 195 4.43 8.38 -13.60
CA LEU A 195 4.54 7.13 -12.82
C LEU A 195 4.39 5.88 -13.69
N GLY A 196 3.91 6.01 -14.93
CA GLY A 196 3.70 4.89 -15.84
C GLY A 196 2.60 3.93 -15.34
N ILE A 197 1.60 4.46 -14.66
CA ILE A 197 0.46 3.73 -14.13
C ILE A 197 -0.82 4.19 -14.83
N GLU A 198 -1.70 3.24 -15.14
CA GLU A 198 -3.03 3.53 -15.66
C GLU A 198 -3.88 4.13 -14.52
N ALA A 199 -4.56 5.26 -14.77
CA ALA A 199 -5.38 5.94 -13.78
C ALA A 199 -6.44 4.99 -13.17
N GLU A 200 -7.00 4.12 -14.01
CA GLU A 200 -7.99 3.12 -13.62
C GLU A 200 -7.45 2.09 -12.61
N ALA A 201 -6.13 1.89 -12.54
CA ALA A 201 -5.50 0.97 -11.60
C ALA A 201 -5.35 1.57 -10.19
N ILE A 202 -5.45 2.89 -10.04
CA ILE A 202 -5.34 3.59 -8.75
C ILE A 202 -6.69 4.10 -8.26
N THR A 203 -7.64 4.40 -9.16
CA THR A 203 -9.03 4.66 -8.77
C THR A 203 -9.71 3.36 -8.35
N LEU A 204 -9.53 3.03 -7.07
CA LEU A 204 -10.10 1.85 -6.44
C LEU A 204 -11.53 2.13 -5.97
N THR A 205 -12.41 1.16 -6.17
CA THR A 205 -13.73 1.14 -5.54
C THR A 205 -13.59 0.94 -4.03
N GLN A 206 -14.66 1.19 -3.26
CA GLN A 206 -14.66 0.92 -1.82
C GLN A 206 -14.28 -0.53 -1.51
N GLU A 207 -14.84 -1.50 -2.25
CA GLU A 207 -14.53 -2.93 -2.07
C GLU A 207 -13.05 -3.23 -2.33
N GLU A 208 -12.45 -2.62 -3.37
CA GLU A 208 -11.03 -2.77 -3.68
C GLU A 208 -10.13 -2.10 -2.63
N SER A 209 -10.56 -0.95 -2.09
CA SER A 209 -9.86 -0.29 -0.99
C SER A 209 -9.90 -1.14 0.27
N ASP A 210 -11.08 -1.60 0.67
CA ASP A 210 -11.26 -2.47 1.85
C ASP A 210 -10.43 -3.75 1.72
N ALA A 211 -10.36 -4.33 0.52
CA ALA A 211 -9.52 -5.50 0.27
C ALA A 211 -8.01 -5.16 0.41
N LEU A 212 -7.56 -4.05 -0.14
CA LEU A 212 -6.17 -3.61 0.00
C LEU A 212 -5.81 -3.29 1.47
N ASP A 213 -6.73 -2.67 2.22
CA ASP A 213 -6.56 -2.37 3.64
C ASP A 213 -6.48 -3.66 4.47
N ASN A 214 -7.34 -4.64 4.17
CA ASN A 214 -7.28 -5.98 4.76
C ASN A 214 -5.97 -6.72 4.44
N TYR A 215 -5.42 -6.54 3.24
CA TYR A 215 -4.10 -7.08 2.88
C TYR A 215 -2.98 -6.47 3.74
N PHE A 216 -2.96 -5.15 3.88
CA PHE A 216 -1.96 -4.45 4.68
C PHE A 216 -2.09 -4.78 6.16
N TYR A 217 -3.32 -4.84 6.68
CA TYR A 217 -3.59 -5.31 8.03
C TYR A 217 -3.02 -6.72 8.26
N ALA A 218 -3.25 -7.65 7.33
CA ALA A 218 -2.72 -9.01 7.44
C ALA A 218 -1.19 -9.04 7.42
N CYS A 219 -0.55 -8.19 6.60
CA CYS A 219 0.90 -8.02 6.57
C CYS A 219 1.44 -7.47 7.90
N GLU A 220 0.81 -6.46 8.49
CA GLU A 220 1.14 -5.92 9.81
C GLU A 220 1.03 -6.99 10.89
N LEU A 221 -0.10 -7.70 10.93
CA LEU A 221 -0.33 -8.75 11.90
C LEU A 221 0.71 -9.87 11.78
N MET A 222 1.08 -10.25 10.56
CA MET A 222 2.10 -11.25 10.29
C MET A 222 3.47 -10.81 10.80
N ILE A 223 3.84 -9.55 10.59
CA ILE A 223 5.06 -8.95 11.11
C ILE A 223 5.08 -9.00 12.64
N ARG A 224 3.99 -8.58 13.31
CA ARG A 224 3.87 -8.64 14.79
C ARG A 224 3.92 -10.07 15.32
N CYS A 225 3.27 -11.00 14.63
CA CYS A 225 3.32 -12.42 14.97
C CYS A 225 4.75 -12.96 14.91
N LYS A 226 5.53 -12.52 13.93
CA LYS A 226 6.95 -12.89 13.77
C LYS A 226 7.81 -12.36 14.93
N GLU A 227 7.50 -11.18 15.46
CA GLU A 227 8.21 -10.62 16.62
C GLU A 227 7.81 -11.23 17.95
N GLY A 228 6.51 -11.52 18.13
CA GLY A 228 6.00 -12.16 19.33
C GLY A 228 6.36 -13.65 19.43
N ALA A 229 6.89 -14.25 18.37
CA ALA A 229 7.30 -15.64 18.33
C ALA A 229 8.66 -15.86 19.01
N GLU A 230 8.79 -16.93 19.80
CA GLU A 230 10.08 -17.35 20.36
C GLU A 230 11.12 -17.67 19.25
N ARG A 231 10.65 -18.22 18.12
CA ARG A 231 11.51 -18.57 17.00
C ARG A 231 10.73 -18.63 15.68
N VAL A 232 11.23 -17.92 14.68
CA VAL A 232 10.81 -18.02 13.27
C VAL A 232 12.01 -18.43 12.44
N SER A 233 11.82 -19.33 11.48
CA SER A 233 12.87 -19.69 10.53
C SER A 233 13.24 -18.48 9.64
N PRO A 234 14.52 -18.06 9.59
CA PRO A 234 14.94 -16.97 8.72
C PRO A 234 14.65 -17.22 7.24
N GLU A 235 14.72 -18.48 6.81
CA GLU A 235 14.41 -18.90 5.44
C GLU A 235 12.91 -18.72 5.13
N VAL A 236 12.04 -19.10 6.07
CA VAL A 236 10.59 -18.94 5.92
C VAL A 236 10.23 -17.46 5.86
N TRP A 237 10.79 -16.65 6.78
CA TRP A 237 10.55 -15.22 6.79
C TRP A 237 11.03 -14.53 5.51
N ALA A 238 12.25 -14.82 5.05
CA ALA A 238 12.77 -14.27 3.81
C ALA A 238 11.90 -14.65 2.60
N GLY A 239 11.38 -15.89 2.59
CA GLY A 239 10.43 -16.35 1.58
C GLY A 239 9.13 -15.54 1.58
N ILE A 240 8.50 -15.36 2.74
CA ILE A 240 7.28 -14.54 2.91
C ILE A 240 7.56 -13.11 2.46
N GLU A 241 8.61 -12.49 2.99
CA GLU A 241 8.97 -11.11 2.72
C GLU A 241 9.23 -10.87 1.22
N SER A 242 9.85 -11.82 0.53
CA SER A 242 10.06 -11.71 -0.92
C SER A 242 8.75 -11.67 -1.72
N ARG A 243 7.67 -12.29 -1.20
CA ARG A 243 6.36 -12.43 -1.86
C ARG A 243 5.32 -11.37 -1.46
N ILE A 244 5.57 -10.59 -0.40
CA ILE A 244 4.69 -9.46 -0.02
C ILE A 244 4.55 -8.50 -1.21
N LEU A 245 3.31 -8.19 -1.58
CA LEU A 245 2.94 -7.41 -2.77
C LEU A 245 3.66 -7.92 -4.03
N THR A 246 3.62 -9.21 -4.28
CA THR A 246 3.96 -9.77 -5.59
C THR A 246 2.73 -10.44 -6.16
N VAL A 247 2.57 -10.39 -7.49
CA VAL A 247 1.53 -11.20 -8.11
C VAL A 247 1.97 -12.66 -7.99
N PRO A 248 1.17 -13.54 -7.37
CA PRO A 248 1.49 -14.96 -7.35
C PRO A 248 1.73 -15.41 -8.79
N LYS A 249 2.92 -15.94 -9.08
CA LYS A 249 3.13 -16.62 -10.36
C LYS A 249 2.12 -17.76 -10.36
N GLU A 250 1.06 -17.64 -11.14
CA GLU A 250 0.20 -18.78 -11.44
C GLU A 250 1.13 -19.93 -11.80
N SER A 251 0.94 -21.06 -11.12
CA SER A 251 1.68 -22.26 -11.42
C SER A 251 1.58 -22.50 -12.93
N GLU A 252 2.73 -22.61 -13.59
CA GLU A 252 2.86 -23.42 -14.79
C GLU A 252 2.39 -24.84 -14.44
N ALA A 253 1.08 -25.07 -14.54
CA ALA A 253 0.33 -26.31 -14.53
C ALA A 253 -1.15 -25.87 -14.55
N ILE A 254 -1.89 -25.97 -15.64
CA ILE A 254 -2.06 -27.14 -16.50
C ILE A 254 -2.10 -26.69 -17.96
N ALA A 255 -1.04 -26.99 -18.69
CA ALA A 255 -1.15 -27.32 -20.11
C ALA A 255 -1.36 -28.84 -20.21
N ASP A 256 -2.20 -29.21 -21.18
CA ASP A 256 -2.68 -30.54 -21.60
C ASP A 256 -3.86 -31.16 -20.83
#